data_AF-A0A8H7PS27-F1
#
_entry.id   AF-A0A8H7PS27-F1
#
_cell.length_a   1.000
_cell.length_b   1.000
_cell.length_c   1.000
_cell.angle_alpha   90.00
_cell.angle_beta   90.00
_cell.angle_gamma   90.00
#
_symmetry.space_group_name_H-M   'P 1'
#
loop_
_entity.id
_entity.type
_entity.pdbx_description
1 polymer ?
#
loop_
_entity_poly.entity_id
_entity_poly.type
_entity_poly.pdbx_seq_one_letter_code
_entity_poly.pdbx_strand_id
1 'polypeptide(L)'
;MSLRLALTRSRLSNPLIRAPLARTAPIRATAQRSYTTGAQKPSGGRPNAAAMIAVASLGFAAYYTLVKSREGQPLPRKQKVAAEKPQETSDVKLPNLEDRKVPTFDQKDVTVVFVLGGPGAGKGTQCAKLKDDFGFVHLSAGDLLREEQQRAGSQYGELIKSYIKDGLIVPMEVTIVLLENAMREAMKKDNKTRFLIDGFPRKLDQAVKFEEAVVPCQFVLYFECPEEVLLKRLLKRGESSGRIDDNIESIKKRFRVFADTSFPVIEEYEKQGKVKKLSCENTVDGVYSEVKTIFNDLFKQ
;
A
#
# COMPACT_ATOMS: atom_id res chain seq x y z
N MET A 1 12.66 -48.08 42.44
CA MET A 1 12.56 -48.93 41.23
C MET A 1 12.91 -48.05 40.03
N SER A 2 14.19 -47.83 39.72
CA SER A 2 14.98 -48.61 38.76
C SER A 2 14.20 -48.98 37.50
N LEU A 3 14.47 -48.31 36.37
CA LEU A 3 15.11 -48.99 35.24
C LEU A 3 15.75 -47.99 34.26
N ARG A 4 16.97 -48.33 33.86
CA ARG A 4 17.90 -47.67 32.97
C ARG A 4 17.79 -48.28 31.56
N LEU A 5 18.29 -47.49 30.58
CA LEU A 5 18.96 -47.90 29.33
C LEU A 5 18.13 -48.60 28.23
N ALA A 6 18.15 -48.03 27.02
CA ALA A 6 19.03 -48.55 25.96
C ALA A 6 19.06 -47.60 24.75
N LEU A 7 20.24 -47.03 24.50
CA LEU A 7 20.66 -46.51 23.19
C LEU A 7 21.02 -47.70 22.30
N THR A 8 20.53 -47.70 21.06
CA THR A 8 21.09 -48.53 19.99
C THR A 8 21.26 -47.72 18.72
N ARG A 9 22.53 -47.43 18.40
CA ARG A 9 23.01 -47.03 17.07
C ARG A 9 22.98 -48.26 16.16
N SER A 10 22.49 -48.09 14.93
CA SER A 10 22.90 -48.95 13.81
C SER A 10 23.36 -48.07 12.64
N ARG A 11 24.64 -48.22 12.31
CA ARG A 11 25.26 -47.87 11.03
C ARG A 11 25.00 -49.02 10.04
N LEU A 12 25.23 -48.70 8.76
CA LEU A 12 25.36 -49.54 7.54
C LEU A 12 24.22 -49.20 6.56
N SER A 13 24.42 -48.99 5.27
CA SER A 13 25.60 -48.99 4.40
C SER A 13 25.10 -48.51 3.02
N ASN A 14 25.85 -47.63 2.37
CA ASN A 14 25.64 -47.22 0.99
C ASN A 14 25.94 -48.39 0.03
N PRO A 15 25.24 -48.48 -1.12
CA PRO A 15 25.99 -48.69 -2.35
C PRO A 15 25.56 -47.74 -3.48
N LEU A 16 26.60 -47.05 -3.97
CA LEU A 16 26.84 -46.56 -5.33
C LEU A 16 25.87 -47.06 -6.41
N ILE A 17 25.17 -46.13 -7.08
CA ILE A 17 24.67 -46.34 -8.44
C ILE A 17 25.22 -45.21 -9.34
N ARG A 18 25.84 -45.67 -10.42
CA ARG A 18 26.60 -44.94 -11.45
C ARG A 18 25.73 -43.94 -12.22
N ALA A 19 26.29 -42.76 -12.47
CA ALA A 19 25.86 -41.83 -13.51
C ALA A 19 26.30 -42.33 -14.90
N PRO A 20 25.51 -42.09 -15.97
CA PRO A 20 26.00 -42.16 -17.34
C PRO A 20 26.55 -40.79 -17.80
N LEU A 21 27.70 -40.88 -18.47
CA LEU A 21 28.43 -39.80 -19.14
C LEU A 21 27.74 -39.31 -20.42
N ALA A 22 27.81 -37.99 -20.59
CA ALA A 22 28.00 -37.23 -21.84
C ALA A 22 26.93 -37.30 -22.95
N ARG A 23 26.28 -36.15 -23.17
CA ARG A 23 26.24 -35.54 -24.51
C ARG A 23 26.36 -34.02 -24.41
N THR A 24 27.44 -33.55 -25.02
CA THR A 24 27.87 -32.16 -25.15
C THR A 24 26.89 -31.39 -26.05
N ALA A 25 26.27 -30.34 -25.51
CA ALA A 25 25.62 -29.29 -26.29
C ALA A 25 26.56 -28.07 -26.36
N PRO A 26 26.73 -27.42 -27.53
CA PRO A 26 27.70 -26.36 -27.69
C PRO A 26 27.30 -25.13 -26.86
N ILE A 27 28.26 -24.67 -26.07
CA ILE A 27 28.23 -23.42 -25.31
C ILE A 27 28.00 -22.29 -26.31
N ARG A 28 26.83 -21.63 -26.20
CA ARG A 28 26.51 -20.42 -26.95
C ARG A 28 27.47 -19.33 -26.47
N ALA A 29 28.27 -18.81 -27.39
CA ALA A 29 29.30 -17.82 -27.16
C ALA A 29 28.83 -16.68 -26.24
N THR A 30 29.49 -16.55 -25.10
CA THR A 30 29.42 -15.35 -24.26
C THR A 30 29.92 -14.18 -25.09
N ALA A 31 29.04 -13.24 -25.41
CA ALA A 31 29.42 -11.97 -25.98
C ALA A 31 30.32 -11.25 -24.95
N GLN A 32 31.64 -11.33 -25.15
CA GLN A 32 32.60 -10.53 -24.42
C GLN A 32 32.31 -9.06 -24.73
N ARG A 33 31.70 -8.35 -23.77
CA ARG A 33 31.73 -6.89 -23.76
C ARG A 33 33.16 -6.48 -23.44
N SER A 34 33.92 -6.15 -24.47
CA SER A 34 35.20 -5.47 -24.33
C SER A 34 34.95 -4.08 -23.75
N TYR A 35 35.23 -3.89 -22.47
CA TYR A 35 35.32 -2.56 -21.88
C TYR A 35 36.65 -1.95 -22.33
N THR A 36 36.62 -1.08 -23.34
CA THR A 36 37.74 -0.19 -23.61
C THR A 36 37.78 0.87 -22.52
N THR A 37 38.63 0.68 -21.52
CA THR A 37 39.04 1.75 -20.60
C THR A 37 40.00 2.69 -21.33
N GLY A 38 39.43 3.61 -22.10
CA GLY A 38 40.12 4.77 -22.64
C GLY A 38 39.49 6.02 -22.07
N ALA A 39 40.02 6.53 -20.97
CA ALA A 39 39.62 7.82 -20.42
C ALA A 39 40.16 8.94 -21.33
N GLN A 40 39.39 9.32 -22.35
CA GLN A 40 39.57 10.60 -23.03
C GLN A 40 38.63 11.64 -22.40
N LYS A 41 39.25 12.57 -21.68
CA LYS A 41 38.62 13.78 -21.14
C LYS A 41 38.08 14.60 -22.32
N PRO A 42 36.78 14.92 -22.42
CA PRO A 42 36.33 15.80 -23.48
C PRO A 42 36.82 17.22 -23.17
N SER A 43 37.66 17.76 -24.04
CA SER A 43 38.05 19.16 -24.05
C SER A 43 36.80 20.02 -24.25
N GLY A 44 36.57 20.97 -23.33
CA GLY A 44 35.48 21.92 -23.41
C GLY A 44 35.62 22.84 -24.63
N GLY A 45 34.98 22.45 -25.73
CA GLY A 45 34.72 23.30 -26.88
C GLY A 45 33.21 23.44 -27.07
N ARG A 46 32.71 24.67 -27.26
CA ARG A 46 31.30 24.90 -27.62
C ARG A 46 30.99 24.10 -28.89
N PRO A 47 29.88 23.33 -28.94
CA PRO A 47 29.55 22.54 -30.11
C PRO A 47 29.39 23.45 -31.34
N ASN A 48 29.99 23.05 -32.47
CA ASN A 48 29.92 23.79 -33.72
C ASN A 48 28.45 23.94 -34.14
N ALA A 49 28.02 25.18 -34.42
CA ALA A 49 26.64 25.50 -34.80
C ALA A 49 26.17 24.65 -36.00
N ALA A 50 27.06 24.34 -36.95
CA ALA A 50 26.74 23.46 -38.07
C ALA A 50 26.41 22.02 -37.62
N ALA A 51 27.12 21.50 -36.61
CA ALA A 51 26.83 20.19 -36.02
C ALA A 51 25.50 20.20 -35.25
N MET A 52 25.22 21.28 -34.51
CA MET A 52 23.93 21.44 -33.82
C MET A 52 22.75 21.54 -34.79
N ILE A 53 22.91 22.29 -35.87
CA ILE A 53 21.91 22.41 -36.94
C ILE A 53 21.72 21.06 -37.63
N ALA A 54 22.78 20.32 -37.91
CA ALA A 54 22.69 18.98 -38.51
C ALA A 54 21.94 17.99 -37.61
N VAL A 55 22.22 17.99 -36.30
CA VAL A 55 21.51 17.12 -35.34
C VAL A 55 20.04 17.52 -35.21
N ALA A 56 19.75 18.82 -35.13
CA ALA A 56 18.38 19.33 -35.05
C ALA A 56 17.58 19.02 -36.33
N SER A 57 18.19 19.17 -37.51
CA SER A 57 17.54 18.89 -38.79
C SER A 57 17.34 17.39 -39.03
N LEU A 58 18.27 16.53 -38.62
CA LEU A 58 18.06 15.07 -38.62
C LEU A 58 16.94 14.66 -37.67
N GLY A 59 16.91 15.23 -36.45
CA GLY A 59 15.84 14.99 -35.49
C GLY A 59 14.48 15.45 -36.00
N PHE A 60 14.43 16.64 -36.62
CA PHE A 60 13.22 17.18 -37.21
C PHE A 60 12.75 16.36 -38.41
N ALA A 61 13.65 15.94 -39.30
CA ALA A 61 13.33 15.08 -40.44
C ALA A 61 12.77 13.73 -39.97
N ALA A 62 13.42 13.09 -39.00
CA ALA A 62 12.96 11.83 -38.40
C ALA A 62 11.58 11.99 -37.76
N TYR A 63 11.37 13.06 -36.98
CA TYR A 63 10.09 13.40 -36.38
C TYR A 63 9.01 13.65 -37.43
N TYR A 64 9.31 14.44 -38.46
CA TYR A 64 8.40 14.76 -39.54
C TYR A 64 7.99 13.50 -40.32
N THR A 65 8.93 12.61 -40.65
CA THR A 65 8.60 11.30 -41.25
C THR A 65 7.75 10.41 -40.34
N LEU A 66 8.01 10.42 -39.02
CA LEU A 66 7.20 9.67 -38.04
C LEU A 66 5.76 10.21 -37.95
N VAL A 67 5.59 11.53 -38.00
CA VAL A 67 4.27 12.17 -37.95
C VAL A 67 3.51 11.95 -39.26
N LYS A 68 4.15 12.15 -40.42
CA LYS A 68 3.52 11.92 -41.73
C LYS A 68 3.13 10.46 -41.97
N SER A 69 3.95 9.51 -41.51
CA SER A 69 3.62 8.08 -41.57
C SER A 69 2.46 7.68 -40.64
N ARG A 70 2.01 8.58 -39.76
CA ARG A 70 0.86 8.40 -38.87
C ARG A 70 -0.38 9.19 -39.30
N GLU A 71 -0.29 10.02 -40.35
CA GLU A 71 -1.46 10.71 -40.90
C GLU A 71 -2.47 9.67 -41.44
N GLY A 72 -3.67 9.65 -40.86
CA GLY A 72 -4.76 8.72 -41.25
C GLY A 72 -4.84 7.42 -40.45
N GLN A 73 -3.91 7.14 -39.52
CA GLN A 73 -4.02 5.99 -38.61
C GLN A 73 -4.67 6.39 -37.27
N PRO A 74 -5.62 5.61 -36.73
CA PRO A 74 -6.16 5.87 -35.41
C PRO A 74 -5.03 5.80 -34.38
N LEU A 75 -4.96 6.81 -33.50
CA LEU A 75 -4.01 6.83 -32.39
C LEU A 75 -4.12 5.52 -31.61
N PRO A 76 -3.00 4.86 -31.25
CA PRO A 76 -3.06 3.71 -30.36
C PRO A 76 -3.71 4.19 -29.07
N ARG A 77 -4.95 3.74 -28.85
CA ARG A 77 -5.70 3.96 -27.62
C ARG A 77 -4.73 3.59 -26.50
N LYS A 78 -4.35 4.56 -25.66
CA LYS A 78 -3.48 4.35 -24.49
C LYS A 78 -3.93 3.03 -23.89
N GLN A 79 -3.13 1.97 -24.03
CA GLN A 79 -3.48 0.70 -23.42
C GLN A 79 -3.68 1.09 -21.97
N LYS A 80 -4.91 0.94 -21.47
CA LYS A 80 -5.12 0.87 -20.04
C LYS A 80 -4.18 -0.25 -19.66
N VAL A 81 -3.03 0.10 -19.09
CA VAL A 81 -2.27 -0.83 -18.29
C VAL A 81 -3.24 -1.09 -17.16
N ALA A 82 -4.11 -2.07 -17.36
CA ALA A 82 -4.80 -2.71 -16.26
C ALA A 82 -3.65 -3.04 -15.32
N ALA A 83 -3.69 -2.50 -14.11
CA ALA A 83 -2.86 -3.04 -13.06
C ALA A 83 -3.01 -4.56 -13.15
N GLU A 84 -1.94 -5.26 -13.53
CA GLU A 84 -1.93 -6.72 -13.47
C GLU A 84 -2.29 -7.03 -12.02
N LYS A 85 -3.52 -7.49 -11.79
CA LYS A 85 -3.87 -8.08 -10.51
C LYS A 85 -2.83 -9.18 -10.28
N PRO A 86 -2.20 -9.26 -9.10
CA PRO A 86 -1.45 -10.44 -8.72
C PRO A 86 -2.31 -11.66 -9.06
N GLN A 87 -1.71 -12.68 -9.69
CA GLN A 87 -2.40 -13.91 -10.06
C GLN A 87 -3.32 -14.32 -8.91
N GLU A 88 -4.63 -14.35 -9.19
CA GLU A 88 -5.64 -14.75 -8.22
C GLU A 88 -5.24 -16.12 -7.69
N THR A 89 -4.85 -16.18 -6.41
CA THR A 89 -4.68 -17.45 -5.70
C THR A 89 -6.08 -18.05 -5.62
N SER A 90 -6.40 -18.91 -6.58
CA SER A 90 -7.76 -19.33 -6.95
C SER A 90 -8.53 -20.12 -5.89
N ASP A 91 -7.97 -20.35 -4.71
CA ASP A 91 -8.56 -21.21 -3.67
C ASP A 91 -9.00 -20.46 -2.39
N VAL A 92 -8.76 -19.15 -2.29
CA VAL A 92 -9.14 -18.37 -1.09
C VAL A 92 -10.58 -17.87 -1.22
N LYS A 93 -11.50 -18.50 -0.47
CA LYS A 93 -12.90 -18.06 -0.38
C LYS A 93 -12.98 -16.73 0.39
N LEU A 94 -13.37 -15.66 -0.31
CA LEU A 94 -13.58 -14.34 0.29
C LEU A 94 -14.86 -14.31 1.13
N PRO A 95 -14.93 -13.46 2.17
CA PRO A 95 -16.17 -13.23 2.90
C PRO A 95 -17.28 -12.71 1.98
N ASN A 96 -18.50 -13.25 2.12
CA ASN A 96 -19.66 -12.73 1.40
C ASN A 96 -20.24 -11.53 2.14
N LEU A 97 -20.14 -10.34 1.52
CA LEU A 97 -20.76 -9.11 2.02
C LEU A 97 -21.98 -8.68 1.17
N GLU A 98 -22.25 -9.32 0.04
CA GLU A 98 -23.30 -8.87 -0.90
C GLU A 98 -24.70 -9.01 -0.31
N ASP A 99 -24.94 -10.03 0.52
CA ASP A 99 -26.25 -10.28 1.13
C ASP A 99 -26.56 -9.35 2.31
N ARG A 100 -25.61 -8.53 2.76
CA ARG A 100 -25.78 -7.63 3.91
C ARG A 100 -26.39 -6.31 3.47
N LYS A 101 -27.69 -6.14 3.78
CA LYS A 101 -28.48 -4.93 3.47
C LYS A 101 -28.74 -4.02 4.67
N VAL A 102 -28.45 -4.48 5.87
CA VAL A 102 -28.63 -3.71 7.11
C VAL A 102 -27.25 -3.57 7.77
N PRO A 103 -26.87 -2.35 8.18
CA PRO A 103 -25.62 -2.14 8.91
C PRO A 103 -25.57 -2.98 10.19
N THR A 104 -24.39 -3.49 10.49
CA THR A 104 -24.13 -4.26 11.70
C THR A 104 -24.37 -3.45 12.98
N PHE A 105 -24.08 -2.15 12.95
CA PHE A 105 -24.23 -1.25 14.08
C PHE A 105 -25.11 -0.05 13.70
N ASP A 106 -25.89 0.45 14.67
CA ASP A 106 -26.63 1.70 14.51
C ASP A 106 -25.68 2.89 14.71
N GLN A 107 -25.76 3.89 13.83
CA GLN A 107 -24.95 5.11 13.90
C GLN A 107 -25.23 5.94 15.17
N LYS A 108 -26.40 5.74 15.80
CA LYS A 108 -26.74 6.37 17.10
C LYS A 108 -25.91 5.80 18.25
N ASP A 109 -25.57 4.52 18.16
CA ASP A 109 -24.87 3.80 19.23
C ASP A 109 -23.36 3.77 18.99
N VAL A 110 -22.93 3.72 17.73
CA VAL A 110 -21.53 3.58 17.32
C VAL A 110 -21.08 4.74 16.44
N THR A 111 -20.03 5.44 16.88
CA THR A 111 -19.39 6.52 16.12
C THR A 111 -18.15 6.01 15.40
N VAL A 112 -18.11 6.17 14.07
CA VAL A 112 -16.91 5.92 13.25
C VAL A 112 -16.41 7.22 12.63
N VAL A 113 -15.12 7.46 12.76
CA VAL A 113 -14.38 8.53 12.05
C VAL A 113 -13.33 7.87 11.17
N PHE A 114 -13.40 8.10 9.85
CA PHE A 114 -12.34 7.67 8.95
C PHE A 114 -11.16 8.63 9.05
N VAL A 115 -9.96 8.10 9.20
CA VAL A 115 -8.73 8.88 9.28
C VAL A 115 -7.91 8.62 8.02
N LEU A 116 -7.89 9.61 7.14
CA LEU A 116 -7.33 9.51 5.78
C LEU A 116 -6.16 10.47 5.57
N GLY A 117 -5.35 10.16 4.57
CA GLY A 117 -4.12 10.88 4.25
C GLY A 117 -3.07 9.97 3.64
N GLY A 118 -2.10 10.55 2.94
CA GLY A 118 -1.03 9.80 2.28
C GLY A 118 -0.24 8.89 3.24
N PRO A 119 0.45 7.86 2.72
CA PRO A 119 1.35 7.05 3.55
C PRO A 119 2.44 7.96 4.14
N GLY A 120 2.61 7.94 5.46
CA GLY A 120 3.56 8.83 6.15
C GLY A 120 2.98 10.15 6.66
N ALA A 121 1.68 10.42 6.46
CA ALA A 121 1.04 11.67 6.88
C ALA A 121 0.96 11.87 8.41
N GLY A 122 1.25 10.85 9.22
CA GLY A 122 1.20 10.92 10.68
C GLY A 122 -0.12 10.46 11.31
N LYS A 123 -1.04 9.89 10.53
CA LYS A 123 -2.35 9.39 10.99
C LYS A 123 -2.30 8.59 12.29
N GLY A 124 -1.54 7.49 12.33
CA GLY A 124 -1.43 6.64 13.51
C GLY A 124 -0.88 7.37 14.74
N THR A 125 0.07 8.29 14.57
CA THR A 125 0.59 9.14 15.66
C THR A 125 -0.51 10.00 16.27
N GLN A 126 -1.37 10.57 15.43
CA GLN A 126 -2.46 11.44 15.87
C GLN A 126 -3.63 10.63 16.45
N CYS A 127 -3.92 9.44 15.91
CA CYS A 127 -4.92 8.52 16.45
C CYS A 127 -4.54 8.02 17.85
N ALA A 128 -3.25 7.76 18.10
CA ALA A 128 -2.78 7.37 19.43
C ALA A 128 -3.06 8.44 20.49
N LYS A 129 -2.90 9.72 20.15
CA LYS A 129 -3.24 10.82 21.05
C LYS A 129 -4.75 11.00 21.25
N LEU A 130 -5.54 10.89 20.17
CA LEU A 130 -7.00 10.97 20.24
C LEU A 130 -7.64 9.86 21.10
N LYS A 131 -7.03 8.67 21.12
CA LYS A 131 -7.43 7.56 22.00
C LYS A 131 -7.44 8.01 23.47
N ASP A 132 -6.38 8.69 23.89
CA ASP A 132 -6.18 9.07 25.29
C ASP A 132 -7.13 10.23 25.69
N ASP A 133 -7.33 11.23 24.83
CA ASP A 133 -8.12 12.43 25.17
C ASP A 133 -9.63 12.27 24.96
N PHE A 134 -10.07 11.48 23.96
CA PHE A 134 -11.48 11.44 23.53
C PHE A 134 -12.13 10.04 23.65
N GLY A 135 -11.38 9.06 24.17
CA GLY A 135 -11.88 7.72 24.47
C GLY A 135 -12.13 6.83 23.23
N PHE A 136 -11.61 7.23 22.07
CA PHE A 136 -11.70 6.46 20.83
C PHE A 136 -10.85 5.20 20.87
N VAL A 137 -11.29 4.15 20.18
CA VAL A 137 -10.46 3.00 19.83
C VAL A 137 -9.83 3.26 18.47
N HIS A 138 -8.50 3.18 18.40
CA HIS A 138 -7.76 3.29 17.14
C HIS A 138 -7.65 1.91 16.49
N LEU A 139 -8.22 1.79 15.29
CA LEU A 139 -8.10 0.61 14.44
C LEU A 139 -7.36 0.99 13.17
N SER A 140 -6.10 0.56 13.03
CA SER A 140 -5.36 0.75 11.78
C SER A 140 -5.61 -0.43 10.85
N ALA A 141 -6.20 -0.17 9.67
CA ALA A 141 -6.42 -1.22 8.68
C ALA A 141 -5.09 -1.89 8.26
N GLY A 142 -4.00 -1.11 8.20
CA GLY A 142 -2.68 -1.66 7.91
C GLY A 142 -2.12 -2.56 9.00
N ASP A 143 -2.38 -2.26 10.28
CA ASP A 143 -1.93 -3.13 11.38
C ASP A 143 -2.76 -4.41 11.45
N LEU A 144 -4.10 -4.31 11.36
CA LEU A 144 -4.99 -5.48 11.31
C LEU A 144 -4.62 -6.45 10.18
N LEU A 145 -4.28 -5.92 9.00
CA LEU A 145 -3.81 -6.73 7.88
C LEU A 145 -2.47 -7.41 8.19
N ARG A 146 -1.49 -6.69 8.77
CA ARG A 146 -0.19 -7.27 9.14
C ARG A 146 -0.30 -8.31 10.24
N GLU A 147 -1.21 -8.13 11.20
CA GLU A 147 -1.49 -9.10 12.25
C GLU A 147 -2.13 -10.35 11.67
N GLU A 148 -3.15 -10.18 10.82
CA GLU A 148 -3.81 -11.30 10.12
C GLU A 148 -2.82 -12.06 9.22
N GLN A 149 -1.91 -11.34 8.56
CA GLN A 149 -0.82 -11.91 7.78
C GLN A 149 0.08 -12.85 8.60
N GLN A 150 0.33 -12.53 9.87
CA GLN A 150 1.20 -13.28 10.77
C GLN A 150 0.45 -14.34 11.59
N ARG A 151 -0.89 -14.34 11.56
CA ARG A 151 -1.72 -15.23 12.37
C ARG A 151 -1.62 -16.67 11.88
N ALA A 152 -1.17 -17.56 12.76
CA ALA A 152 -1.07 -18.99 12.46
C ALA A 152 -2.45 -19.56 12.05
N GLY A 153 -2.49 -20.24 10.91
CA GLY A 153 -3.73 -20.81 10.35
C GLY A 153 -4.66 -19.80 9.67
N SER A 154 -4.24 -18.54 9.45
CA SER A 154 -5.02 -17.60 8.65
C SER A 154 -5.16 -18.08 7.20
N GLN A 155 -6.39 -18.14 6.72
CA GLN A 155 -6.71 -18.40 5.32
C GLN A 155 -6.38 -17.21 4.39
N TYR A 156 -6.16 -16.01 4.94
CA TYR A 156 -5.86 -14.80 4.18
C TYR A 156 -4.38 -14.41 4.26
N GLY A 157 -3.56 -15.11 5.06
CA GLY A 157 -2.22 -14.65 5.38
C GLY A 157 -1.32 -14.41 4.16
N GLU A 158 -1.25 -15.36 3.23
CA GLU A 158 -0.42 -15.22 2.03
C GLU A 158 -1.02 -14.23 1.00
N LEU A 159 -2.35 -14.16 0.91
CA LEU A 159 -3.05 -13.14 0.11
C LEU A 159 -2.67 -11.73 0.60
N ILE A 160 -2.77 -11.48 1.90
CA ILE A 160 -2.44 -10.17 2.47
C ILE A 160 -0.96 -9.84 2.27
N LYS A 161 -0.07 -10.81 2.49
CA LYS A 161 1.37 -10.64 2.33
C LYS A 161 1.76 -10.19 0.92
N SER A 162 1.22 -10.82 -0.11
CA SER A 162 1.52 -10.47 -1.51
C SER A 162 1.06 -9.05 -1.84
N TYR A 163 -0.18 -8.70 -1.49
CA TYR A 163 -0.73 -7.37 -1.74
C TYR A 163 0.03 -6.26 -0.99
N ILE A 164 0.39 -6.48 0.29
CA ILE A 164 1.17 -5.49 1.06
C ILE A 164 2.55 -5.30 0.45
N LYS A 165 3.24 -6.39 0.10
CA LYS A 165 4.57 -6.34 -0.53
C LYS A 165 4.56 -5.54 -1.83
N ASP A 166 3.51 -5.68 -2.63
CA ASP A 166 3.38 -5.02 -3.92
C ASP A 166 2.80 -3.59 -3.82
N GLY A 167 2.44 -3.14 -2.62
CA GLY A 167 1.83 -1.83 -2.39
C GLY A 167 0.40 -1.71 -2.93
N LEU A 168 -0.29 -2.84 -3.10
CA LEU A 168 -1.65 -2.95 -3.62
C LEU A 168 -2.69 -2.91 -2.49
N ILE A 169 -3.96 -2.73 -2.88
CA ILE A 169 -5.10 -2.74 -1.95
C ILE A 169 -5.62 -4.17 -1.82
N VAL A 170 -5.51 -4.73 -0.61
CA VAL A 170 -6.11 -6.02 -0.25
C VAL A 170 -7.62 -6.00 -0.56
N PRO A 171 -8.22 -7.13 -1.01
CA PRO A 171 -9.66 -7.21 -1.25
C PRO A 171 -10.50 -6.64 -0.11
N MET A 172 -11.57 -5.93 -0.48
CA MET A 172 -12.34 -5.14 0.47
C MET A 172 -13.02 -6.00 1.54
N GLU A 173 -13.47 -7.20 1.14
CA GLU A 173 -14.22 -8.13 1.97
C GLU A 173 -13.40 -8.57 3.17
N VAL A 174 -12.11 -8.85 2.96
CA VAL A 174 -11.18 -9.20 4.03
C VAL A 174 -11.01 -8.01 4.98
N THR A 175 -10.76 -6.82 4.44
CA THR A 175 -10.48 -5.63 5.26
C THR A 175 -11.69 -5.21 6.09
N ILE A 176 -12.89 -5.22 5.51
CA ILE A 176 -14.14 -4.86 6.21
C ILE A 176 -14.42 -5.86 7.33
N VAL A 177 -14.26 -7.16 7.10
CA VAL A 177 -14.49 -8.19 8.13
C VAL A 177 -13.48 -8.07 9.27
N LEU A 178 -12.20 -7.82 8.98
CA LEU A 178 -11.20 -7.61 10.03
C LEU A 178 -11.52 -6.38 10.88
N LEU A 179 -11.94 -5.27 10.25
CA LEU A 179 -12.37 -4.06 10.97
C LEU A 179 -13.61 -4.31 11.82
N GLU A 180 -14.65 -4.93 11.25
CA GLU A 180 -15.89 -5.24 11.98
C GLU A 180 -15.62 -6.14 13.19
N ASN A 181 -14.81 -7.19 13.03
CA ASN A 181 -14.44 -8.07 14.13
C ASN A 181 -13.70 -7.32 15.25
N ALA A 182 -12.73 -6.47 14.89
CA ALA A 182 -12.01 -5.65 15.86
C ALA A 182 -12.94 -4.67 16.60
N MET A 183 -13.93 -4.08 15.90
CA MET A 183 -14.95 -3.25 16.53
C MET A 183 -15.80 -4.06 17.52
N ARG A 184 -16.28 -5.25 17.12
CA ARG A 184 -17.06 -6.14 18.00
C ARG A 184 -16.30 -6.56 19.25
N GLU A 185 -15.01 -6.89 19.10
CA GLU A 185 -14.17 -7.26 20.24
C GLU A 185 -13.99 -6.10 21.22
N ALA A 186 -13.70 -4.89 20.72
CA ALA A 186 -13.57 -3.70 21.56
C ALA A 186 -14.88 -3.33 22.27
N MET A 187 -16.03 -3.48 21.60
CA MET A 187 -17.35 -3.30 22.22
C MET A 187 -17.59 -4.31 23.34
N LYS A 188 -17.32 -5.60 23.07
CA LYS A 188 -17.56 -6.68 24.03
C LYS A 188 -16.65 -6.60 25.26
N LYS A 189 -15.38 -6.23 25.06
CA LYS A 189 -14.36 -6.25 26.12
C LYS A 189 -14.33 -4.97 26.93
N ASP A 190 -14.41 -3.83 26.25
CA ASP A 190 -14.07 -2.52 26.84
C ASP A 190 -15.27 -1.55 26.83
N ASN A 191 -16.45 -2.01 26.39
CA ASN A 191 -17.68 -1.21 26.24
C ASN A 191 -17.46 0.07 25.40
N LYS A 192 -16.57 -0.01 24.41
CA LYS A 192 -16.18 1.12 23.56
C LYS A 192 -17.08 1.22 22.34
N THR A 193 -17.57 2.43 22.05
CA THR A 193 -18.47 2.68 20.91
C THR A 193 -17.96 3.74 19.93
N ARG A 194 -16.75 4.26 20.13
CA ARG A 194 -16.14 5.30 19.29
C ARG A 194 -14.88 4.77 18.63
N PHE A 195 -14.80 4.84 17.31
CA PHE A 195 -13.73 4.22 16.52
C PHE A 195 -13.08 5.20 15.54
N LEU A 196 -11.75 5.23 15.57
CA LEU A 196 -10.90 5.86 14.56
C LEU A 196 -10.42 4.77 13.62
N ILE A 197 -10.90 4.79 12.37
CA ILE A 197 -10.48 3.82 11.36
C ILE A 197 -9.38 4.47 10.51
N ASP A 198 -8.14 4.10 10.79
CA ASP A 198 -6.94 4.66 10.17
C ASP A 198 -6.55 3.90 8.89
N GLY A 199 -6.43 4.66 7.80
CA GLY A 199 -5.93 4.13 6.52
C GLY A 199 -6.92 3.28 5.76
N PHE A 200 -8.22 3.40 6.08
CA PHE A 200 -9.38 2.87 5.36
C PHE A 200 -10.50 3.92 5.42
N PRO A 201 -11.33 4.07 4.37
CA PRO A 201 -11.28 3.37 3.08
C PRO A 201 -10.19 3.91 2.14
N ARG A 202 -9.69 3.07 1.22
CA ARG A 202 -8.68 3.42 0.20
C ARG A 202 -9.20 3.44 -1.23
N LYS A 203 -10.49 3.18 -1.39
CA LYS A 203 -11.23 3.19 -2.65
C LYS A 203 -12.71 3.41 -2.33
N LEU A 204 -13.44 4.00 -3.27
CA LEU A 204 -14.82 4.44 -3.02
C LEU A 204 -15.80 3.29 -2.75
N ASP A 205 -15.65 2.17 -3.45
CA ASP A 205 -16.44 0.96 -3.23
C ASP A 205 -16.28 0.41 -1.80
N GLN A 206 -15.08 0.49 -1.23
CA GLN A 206 -14.83 0.12 0.17
C GLN A 206 -15.61 1.01 1.13
N ALA A 207 -15.69 2.32 0.84
CA ALA A 207 -16.41 3.27 1.68
C ALA A 207 -17.90 2.95 1.69
N VAL A 208 -18.50 2.83 0.49
CA VAL A 208 -19.91 2.47 0.31
C VAL A 208 -20.23 1.15 1.00
N LYS A 209 -19.42 0.11 0.76
CA LYS A 209 -19.69 -1.21 1.32
C LYS A 209 -19.55 -1.24 2.84
N PHE A 210 -18.61 -0.50 3.40
CA PHE A 210 -18.48 -0.38 4.86
C PHE A 210 -19.69 0.30 5.47
N GLU A 211 -20.16 1.42 4.89
CA GLU A 211 -21.32 2.14 5.42
C GLU A 211 -22.61 1.31 5.34
N GLU A 212 -22.79 0.53 4.27
CA GLU A 212 -23.92 -0.40 4.11
C GLU A 212 -23.89 -1.59 5.08
N ALA A 213 -22.72 -2.22 5.25
CA ALA A 213 -22.60 -3.50 5.96
C ALA A 213 -22.24 -3.34 7.44
N VAL A 214 -21.56 -2.25 7.81
CA VAL A 214 -21.00 -2.04 9.15
C VAL A 214 -21.70 -0.90 9.84
N VAL A 215 -21.42 0.34 9.46
CA VAL A 215 -22.04 1.56 10.01
C VAL A 215 -21.65 2.78 9.17
N PRO A 216 -22.56 3.75 8.95
CA PRO A 216 -22.21 5.01 8.31
C PRO A 216 -21.12 5.79 9.06
N CYS A 217 -20.19 6.40 8.34
CA CYS A 217 -19.15 7.24 8.94
C CYS A 217 -19.71 8.62 9.32
N GLN A 218 -19.30 9.12 10.50
CA GLN A 218 -19.66 10.44 11.00
C GLN A 218 -18.97 11.55 10.19
N PHE A 219 -17.65 11.48 10.05
CA PHE A 219 -16.85 12.39 9.23
C PHE A 219 -15.48 11.77 8.90
N VAL A 220 -14.81 12.36 7.91
CA VAL A 220 -13.44 12.03 7.50
C VAL A 220 -12.49 13.07 8.08
N LEU A 221 -11.52 12.63 8.89
CA LEU A 221 -10.37 13.43 9.29
C LEU A 221 -9.26 13.26 8.25
N TYR A 222 -8.99 14.29 7.47
CA TYR A 222 -8.02 14.24 6.38
C TYR A 222 -6.74 15.02 6.71
N PHE A 223 -5.62 14.30 6.69
CA PHE A 223 -4.27 14.86 6.81
C PHE A 223 -3.70 15.17 5.42
N GLU A 224 -3.80 16.43 5.02
CA GLU A 224 -3.20 16.95 3.80
C GLU A 224 -1.70 17.13 3.99
N CYS A 225 -0.91 16.61 3.04
CA CYS A 225 0.54 16.51 3.23
C CYS A 225 1.28 16.53 1.90
N PRO A 226 2.27 17.42 1.71
CA PRO A 226 3.12 17.40 0.54
C PRO A 226 3.87 16.07 0.40
N GLU A 227 3.98 15.55 -0.83
CA GLU A 227 4.63 14.27 -1.11
C GLU A 227 6.08 14.21 -0.61
N GLU A 228 6.81 15.33 -0.68
CA GLU A 228 8.20 15.43 -0.19
C GLU A 228 8.30 15.19 1.32
N VAL A 229 7.33 15.70 2.09
CA VAL A 229 7.26 15.51 3.55
C VAL A 229 6.93 14.04 3.85
N LEU A 230 5.96 13.47 3.12
CA LEU A 230 5.61 12.05 3.22
C LEU A 230 6.82 11.15 2.96
N LEU A 231 7.56 11.41 1.87
CA LEU A 231 8.71 10.61 1.46
C LEU A 231 9.80 10.62 2.54
N LYS A 232 10.16 11.81 3.05
CA LYS A 232 11.14 11.94 4.15
C LYS A 232 10.72 11.15 5.39
N ARG A 233 9.43 11.20 5.76
CA ARG A 233 8.89 10.47 6.92
C ARG A 233 8.91 8.95 6.73
N LEU A 234 8.55 8.48 5.54
CA LEU A 234 8.55 7.05 5.23
C LEU A 234 9.96 6.46 5.21
N LEU A 235 10.93 7.17 4.63
CA LEU A 235 12.33 6.78 4.64
C LEU A 235 12.88 6.59 6.05
N LYS A 236 12.72 7.62 6.89
CA LYS A 236 13.14 7.57 8.30
C LYS A 236 12.44 6.44 9.08
N ARG A 237 11.18 6.13 8.75
CA ARG A 237 10.44 5.04 9.39
C ARG A 237 10.93 3.66 8.93
N GLY A 238 11.32 3.51 7.66
CA GLY A 238 11.91 2.27 7.15
C GLY A 238 13.18 1.86 7.88
N GLU A 239 13.98 2.84 8.33
CA GLU A 239 15.22 2.61 9.10
C GLU A 239 14.98 1.99 10.49
N SER A 240 13.81 2.22 11.10
CA SER A 240 13.56 1.91 12.52
C SER A 240 12.43 0.91 12.79
N SER A 241 11.48 0.76 11.86
CA SER A 241 10.22 0.03 12.12
C SER A 241 10.18 -1.44 11.68
N GLY A 242 11.15 -1.89 10.87
CA GLY A 242 11.13 -3.23 10.27
C GLY A 242 10.04 -3.43 9.21
N ARG A 243 9.36 -2.36 8.75
CA ARG A 243 8.35 -2.43 7.68
C ARG A 243 8.99 -2.66 6.32
N ILE A 244 8.73 -3.83 5.74
CA ILE A 244 9.28 -4.24 4.44
C ILE A 244 8.78 -3.36 3.27
N ASP A 245 7.61 -2.73 3.42
CA ASP A 245 6.95 -1.88 2.42
C ASP A 245 7.34 -0.39 2.49
N ASP A 246 8.29 -0.03 3.36
CA ASP A 246 8.86 1.33 3.47
C ASP A 246 10.19 1.47 2.68
N ASN A 247 10.30 0.79 1.54
CA ASN A 247 11.39 0.99 0.55
C ASN A 247 10.95 1.92 -0.60
N ILE A 248 11.90 2.57 -1.29
CA ILE A 248 11.62 3.58 -2.34
C ILE A 248 10.64 3.10 -3.41
N GLU A 249 10.79 1.85 -3.87
CA GLU A 249 9.94 1.32 -4.93
C GLU A 249 8.49 1.19 -4.45
N SER A 250 8.31 0.64 -3.25
CA SER A 250 7.00 0.46 -2.61
C SER A 250 6.37 1.80 -2.25
N ILE A 251 7.15 2.76 -1.76
CA ILE A 251 6.68 4.12 -1.45
C ILE A 251 6.10 4.78 -2.69
N LYS A 252 6.80 4.74 -3.83
CA LYS A 252 6.31 5.31 -5.11
C LYS A 252 5.01 4.66 -5.55
N LYS A 253 4.89 3.33 -5.43
CA LYS A 253 3.62 2.62 -5.72
C LYS A 253 2.50 3.10 -4.81
N ARG A 254 2.76 3.24 -3.51
CA ARG A 254 1.77 3.70 -2.52
C ARG A 254 1.33 5.14 -2.73
N PHE A 255 2.20 6.03 -3.19
CA PHE A 255 1.80 7.40 -3.58
C PHE A 255 0.86 7.40 -4.78
N ARG A 256 1.19 6.63 -5.83
CA ARG A 256 0.31 6.49 -7.00
C ARG A 256 -1.05 5.92 -6.62
N VAL A 257 -1.08 4.83 -5.86
CA VAL A 257 -2.33 4.22 -5.37
C VAL A 257 -3.13 5.23 -4.54
N PHE A 258 -2.48 6.00 -3.67
CA PHE A 258 -3.17 7.03 -2.91
C PHE A 258 -3.82 8.08 -3.83
N ALA A 259 -3.07 8.65 -4.77
CA ALA A 259 -3.58 9.65 -5.70
C ALA A 259 -4.70 9.12 -6.60
N ASP A 260 -4.52 7.91 -7.15
CA ASP A 260 -5.43 7.36 -8.16
C ASP A 260 -6.70 6.75 -7.56
N THR A 261 -6.64 6.22 -6.33
CA THR A 261 -7.77 5.46 -5.75
C THR A 261 -8.25 5.98 -4.41
N SER A 262 -7.35 6.43 -3.52
CA SER A 262 -7.73 6.87 -2.17
C SER A 262 -8.16 8.33 -2.14
N PHE A 263 -7.54 9.20 -2.92
CA PHE A 263 -7.88 10.62 -2.98
C PHE A 263 -9.31 10.88 -3.47
N PRO A 264 -9.84 10.16 -4.49
CA PRO A 264 -11.24 10.29 -4.89
C PRO A 264 -12.26 10.01 -3.78
N VAL A 265 -11.89 9.20 -2.78
CA VAL A 265 -12.74 8.99 -1.59
C VAL A 265 -12.87 10.30 -0.81
N ILE A 266 -11.77 11.01 -0.60
CA ILE A 266 -11.75 12.28 0.12
C ILE A 266 -12.60 13.30 -0.64
N GLU A 267 -12.45 13.41 -1.96
CA GLU A 267 -13.26 14.31 -2.79
C GLU A 267 -14.76 14.02 -2.66
N GLU A 268 -15.14 12.74 -2.60
CA GLU A 268 -16.54 12.35 -2.45
C GLU A 268 -17.11 12.75 -1.09
N TYR A 269 -16.40 12.51 0.01
CA TYR A 269 -16.84 12.96 1.33
C TYR A 269 -16.78 14.50 1.48
N GLU A 270 -15.90 15.18 0.75
CA GLU A 270 -15.81 16.64 0.75
C GLU A 270 -17.06 17.27 0.12
N LYS A 271 -17.54 16.72 -1.01
CA LYS A 271 -18.83 17.12 -1.62
C LYS A 271 -20.02 16.96 -0.68
N GLN A 272 -19.94 15.99 0.24
CA GLN A 272 -20.97 15.75 1.26
C GLN A 272 -20.80 16.65 2.51
N GLY A 273 -19.78 17.51 2.56
CA GLY A 273 -19.49 18.35 3.73
C GLY A 273 -18.97 17.58 4.94
N LYS A 274 -18.51 16.34 4.75
CA LYS A 274 -18.06 15.42 5.80
C LYS A 274 -16.55 15.41 6.03
N VAL A 275 -15.77 16.25 5.35
CA VAL A 275 -14.30 16.27 5.51
C VAL A 275 -13.88 17.37 6.49
N LYS A 276 -13.06 16.99 7.48
CA LYS A 276 -12.30 17.89 8.34
C LYS A 276 -10.83 17.79 7.94
N LYS A 277 -10.37 18.78 7.18
CA LYS A 277 -9.03 18.83 6.59
C LYS A 277 -8.06 19.60 7.47
N LEU A 278 -6.82 19.13 7.57
CA LEU A 278 -5.73 19.80 8.29
C LEU A 278 -4.37 19.51 7.67
N SER A 279 -3.39 20.40 7.89
CA SER A 279 -2.03 20.24 7.37
C SER A 279 -1.20 19.30 8.25
N CYS A 280 -0.42 18.42 7.61
CA CYS A 280 0.50 17.51 8.29
C CYS A 280 1.86 18.15 8.62
N GLU A 281 2.16 19.36 8.13
CA GLU A 281 3.54 19.88 8.03
C GLU A 281 4.12 20.35 9.36
N ASN A 282 3.25 20.73 10.29
CA ASN A 282 3.60 21.19 11.62
C ASN A 282 4.25 20.08 12.47
N THR A 283 4.74 20.47 13.66
CA THR A 283 5.20 19.51 14.67
C THR A 283 4.06 18.58 15.09
N VAL A 284 4.39 17.42 15.67
CA VAL A 284 3.38 16.44 16.12
C VAL A 284 2.33 17.08 17.02
N ASP A 285 2.75 17.91 17.98
CA ASP A 285 1.85 18.60 18.91
C ASP A 285 1.13 19.80 18.28
N GLY A 286 1.73 20.49 17.31
CA GLY A 286 1.05 21.53 16.52
C GLY A 286 -0.12 20.94 15.73
N VAL A 287 0.13 19.86 14.97
CA VAL A 287 -0.91 19.11 14.25
C VAL A 287 -1.97 18.59 15.21
N TYR A 288 -1.57 18.05 16.36
CA TYR A 288 -2.51 17.53 17.34
C TYR A 288 -3.39 18.62 17.95
N SER A 289 -2.88 19.84 18.11
CA SER A 289 -3.66 20.96 18.63
C SER A 289 -4.82 21.32 17.69
N GLU A 290 -4.57 21.32 16.37
CA GLU A 290 -5.62 21.51 15.35
C GLU A 290 -6.64 20.37 15.38
N VAL A 291 -6.17 19.12 15.44
CA VAL A 291 -7.03 17.93 15.59
C VAL A 291 -7.91 18.04 16.84
N LYS A 292 -7.33 18.45 17.97
CA LYS A 292 -8.02 18.61 19.24
C LYS A 292 -9.11 19.67 19.17
N THR A 293 -8.86 20.80 18.51
CA THR A 293 -9.90 21.82 18.25
C THR A 293 -11.09 21.24 17.51
N ILE A 294 -10.84 20.50 16.41
CA ILE A 294 -11.91 19.85 15.63
C ILE A 294 -12.74 18.90 16.50
N PHE A 295 -12.07 18.06 17.30
CA PHE A 295 -12.75 17.07 18.13
C PHE A 295 -13.49 17.71 19.31
N ASN A 296 -12.94 18.77 19.91
CA ASN A 296 -13.63 19.55 20.93
C ASN A 296 -14.94 20.15 20.39
N ASP A 297 -14.93 20.67 19.17
CA ASP A 297 -16.12 21.26 18.56
C ASP A 297 -17.22 20.23 18.27
N LEU A 298 -16.83 19.03 17.84
CA LEU A 298 -17.76 17.97 17.41
C LEU A 298 -18.24 17.07 18.55
N PHE A 299 -17.42 16.87 19.58
CA PHE A 299 -17.67 15.96 20.69
C PHE A 299 -17.74 16.67 22.04
N LYS A 300 -18.15 17.95 22.04
CA LYS A 300 -18.36 18.76 23.25
C LYS A 300 -18.95 17.88 24.36
N GLN A 301 -18.19 17.75 25.44
CA GLN A 301 -18.68 17.18 26.70
C GLN A 301 -19.62 18.20 27.36
#